data_AF-A0A2R6IZZ9-F1
#
_entry.id   AF-A0A2R6IZZ9-F1
#
_cell.length_a   1.000
_cell.length_b   1.000
_cell.length_c   1.000
_cell.angle_alpha   90.00
_cell.angle_beta   90.00
_cell.angle_gamma   90.00
#
_symmetry.space_group_name_H-M   'P 1'
#
loop_
_entity.id
_entity.type
_entity.pdbx_description
1 polymer ?
#
loop_
_entity_poly.entity_id
_entity_poly.type
_entity_poly.pdbx_seq_one_letter_code
_entity_poly.pdbx_strand_id
1 'polypeptide(L)' 'IRAGASLVQLYTGLVYRGPPTAREINRGLLDLLERDGFNSVSEAVGADL' A
#
# COMPACT_ATOMS: atom_id res chain seq x y z
N ILE A 1 4.21 -3.08 3.43
CA ILE A 1 4.52 -4.18 2.49
C ILE A 1 6.03 -4.48 2.45
N ARG A 2 6.92 -3.49 2.33
CA ARG A 2 8.39 -3.68 2.43
C ARG A 2 8.87 -4.38 3.71
N ALA A 3 8.20 -4.15 4.84
CA ALA A 3 8.42 -4.90 6.08
C ALA A 3 7.90 -6.36 6.11
N GLY A 4 7.38 -6.90 4.98
CA GLY A 4 6.94 -8.30 4.85
C GLY A 4 5.44 -8.56 4.86
N ALA A 5 4.59 -7.53 4.95
CA ALA A 5 3.14 -7.71 4.89
C ALA A 5 2.64 -7.96 3.46
N SER A 6 1.79 -8.97 3.24
CA SER A 6 1.15 -9.27 1.94
C SER A 6 -0.31 -8.82 1.84
N LEU A 7 -0.92 -8.39 2.95
CA LEU A 7 -2.30 -7.88 3.03
C LEU A 7 -2.36 -6.70 4.01
N VAL A 8 -3.13 -5.68 3.65
CA VAL A 8 -3.44 -4.54 4.53
C VAL A 8 -4.95 -4.44 4.68
N GLN A 9 -5.42 -4.30 5.92
CA GLN A 9 -6.84 -4.13 6.25
C GLN A 9 -7.06 -2.73 6.83
N LEU A 10 -8.20 -2.13 6.48
CA LEU A 10 -8.59 -0.80 6.96
C LEU A 10 -9.92 -0.89 7.70
N TYR A 11 -9.94 -0.36 8.91
CA TYR A 11 -11.15 -0.23 9.72
C TYR A 11 -11.38 1.23 10.10
N THR A 12 -10.51 1.79 10.93
CA THR A 12 -10.59 3.19 11.39
C THR A 12 -10.55 4.18 10.23
N GLY A 13 -9.66 3.95 9.24
CA GLY A 13 -9.57 4.79 8.05
C GLY A 13 -10.89 4.86 7.27
N LEU A 14 -11.62 3.75 7.17
CA LEU A 14 -12.92 3.73 6.50
C LEU A 14 -13.99 4.53 7.29
N VAL A 15 -13.99 4.40 8.62
CA VAL A 15 -14.94 5.10 9.49
C VAL A 15 -14.71 6.61 9.48
N TYR A 16 -13.44 7.05 9.59
CA TYR A 16 -13.13 8.48 9.76
C TYR A 16 -12.89 9.24 8.45
N ARG A 17 -12.44 8.55 7.38
CA ARG A 17 -12.10 9.19 6.09
C ARG A 17 -13.02 8.75 4.95
N GLY A 18 -13.92 7.80 5.21
CA GLY A 18 -14.93 7.34 4.26
C GLY A 18 -14.41 6.36 3.19
N PRO A 19 -15.32 5.86 2.33
CA PRO A 19 -15.00 4.89 1.27
C PRO A 19 -13.85 5.27 0.31
N PRO A 20 -13.64 6.55 -0.08
CA PRO A 20 -12.57 6.94 -1.01
C PRO A 20 -11.16 6.60 -0.51
N THR A 21 -10.97 6.43 0.80
CA THR A 21 -9.68 6.14 1.43
C THR A 21 -8.95 4.95 0.81
N ALA A 22 -9.66 3.89 0.43
CA ALA A 22 -9.05 2.73 -0.21
C ALA A 22 -8.44 3.09 -1.58
N ARG A 23 -9.10 3.97 -2.34
CA ARG A 23 -8.61 4.44 -3.65
C ARG A 23 -7.40 5.37 -3.50
N GLU A 24 -7.42 6.24 -2.50
CA GLU A 24 -6.28 7.12 -2.19
C GLU A 24 -5.04 6.31 -1.82
N ILE A 25 -5.20 5.29 -0.97
CA ILE A 25 -4.12 4.39 -0.57
C ILE A 25 -3.55 3.65 -1.78
N ASN A 26 -4.40 3.11 -2.65
CA ASN A 26 -3.92 2.41 -3.85
C ASN A 26 -3.16 3.33 -4.81
N ARG A 27 -3.57 4.59 -4.95
CA ARG A 27 -2.83 5.57 -5.77
C ARG A 27 -1.48 5.91 -5.17
N GLY A 28 -1.46 6.30 -3.90
CA GLY A 28 -0.20 6.59 -3.20
C GLY A 28 0.73 5.39 -3.17
N LEU A 29 0.18 4.17 -3.12
CA LEU A 29 0.97 2.94 -3.21
C LEU A 29 1.65 2.81 -4.59
N LEU A 30 0.95 3.09 -5.69
CA LEU A 30 1.57 3.06 -7.03
C LEU A 30 2.71 4.07 -7.13
N ASP A 31 2.51 5.29 -6.64
CA ASP A 31 3.54 6.33 -6.65
C ASP A 31 4.79 5.90 -5.85
N LEU A 32 4.59 5.24 -4.72
CA LEU A 32 5.67 4.69 -3.90
C LEU A 32 6.40 3.54 -4.61
N LEU A 33 5.68 2.65 -5.27
CA LEU A 33 6.30 1.55 -6.04
C LEU A 33 7.14 2.08 -7.19
N GLU A 34 6.64 3.06 -7.94
CA GLU A 34 7.37 3.69 -9.04
C GLU A 34 8.63 4.40 -8.53
N ARG A 35 8.52 5.16 -7.44
CA ARG A 35 9.67 5.83 -6.80
C ARG A 35 10.74 4.84 -6.34
N ASP A 36 10.31 3.71 -5.80
CA ASP A 36 11.21 2.69 -5.26
C ASP A 36 11.69 1.70 -6.35
N GLY A 37 11.23 1.85 -7.60
CA GLY A 37 11.67 1.05 -8.76
C GLY A 37 11.05 -0.33 -8.88
N PHE A 38 9.93 -0.59 -8.20
CA PHE A 38 9.22 -1.87 -8.24
C PHE A 38 8.16 -1.89 -9.36
N ASN A 39 8.12 -2.98 -10.12
CA ASN A 39 7.11 -3.15 -11.18
C ASN A 39 5.81 -3.77 -10.64
N SER A 40 5.86 -4.38 -9.46
CA SER A 40 4.71 -5.03 -8.84
C SER A 40 4.75 -4.95 -7.31
N VAL A 41 3.58 -5.05 -6.68
CA VAL A 41 3.46 -5.09 -5.21
C VAL A 41 4.26 -6.27 -4.62
N SER A 42 4.27 -7.41 -5.32
CA SER A 42 4.97 -8.62 -4.88
C SER A 42 6.47 -8.43 -4.75
N GLU A 43 7.09 -7.63 -5.63
CA GLU A 43 8.52 -7.28 -5.54
C GLU A 43 8.82 -6.43 -4.31
N ALA A 44 7.85 -5.63 -3.86
CA ALA A 44 7.99 -4.78 -2.69
C ALA A 44 7.64 -5.48 -1.38
N VAL A 45 7.17 -6.73 -1.37
CA VAL A 45 6.91 -7.48 -0.13
C VAL A 45 8.22 -7.97 0.46
N GLY A 46 8.54 -7.53 1.68
CA GLY A 46 9.75 -7.99 2.37
C GLY A 46 11.06 -7.36 1.88
N ALA A 47 11.01 -6.30 1.07
CA ALA A 47 12.21 -5.61 0.57
C ALA A 47 13.11 -4.98 1.66
N ASP A 48 12.63 -4.87 2.90
CA ASP A 48 13.41 -4.39 4.05
C ASP A 48 13.86 -5.52 5.00
N LEU A 49 13.61 -6.78 4.65
CA LEU A 49 13.99 -7.97 5.43
C LEU A 49 15.31 -8.60 4.93
#